data_AF-A0A286TVE9-F1
#
_entry.id   AF-A0A286TVE9-F1
#
_cell.length_a   1.000
_cell.length_b   1.000
_cell.length_c   1.000
_cell.angle_alpha   90.00
_cell.angle_beta   90.00
_cell.angle_gamma   90.00
#
_symmetry.space_group_name_H-M   'P 1'
#
loop_
_entity.id
_entity.type
_entity.pdbx_description
1 polymer ?
#
loop_
_entity_poly.entity_id
_entity_poly.type
_entity_poly.pdbx_seq_one_letter_code
_entity_poly.pdbx_strand_id
1 'polypeptide(L)'
;MRTEYLPLQSKITTRMEHLEKDKDHAASTSAANKIQKEIGRLRKQKEEILKFDENLHHYADKKISLDLDDGVKVNYGKFGDLLAEVKAVTGKKQ
;
A
#
# COMPACT_ATOMS: atom_id res chain seq x y z
N MET A 1 1.61 5.16 12.36
CA MET A 1 0.84 5.52 11.15
C MET A 1 1.67 6.22 10.06
N ARG A 2 2.37 7.36 10.31
CA ARG A 2 3.12 8.07 9.23
C ARG A 2 4.43 7.41 8.77
N THR A 3 4.98 6.47 9.54
CA THR A 3 6.32 5.92 9.28
C THR A 3 6.41 4.41 9.33
N GLU A 4 5.32 3.68 9.54
CA GLU A 4 5.40 2.21 9.67
C GLU A 4 5.58 1.51 8.30
N TYR A 5 5.10 2.12 7.21
CA TYR A 5 5.28 1.59 5.86
C TYR A 5 6.62 1.98 5.22
N LEU A 6 7.32 3.00 5.71
CA LEU A 6 8.65 3.39 5.21
C LEU A 6 9.70 2.27 5.42
N PRO A 7 9.83 1.68 6.63
CA PRO A 7 10.62 0.47 6.83
C PRO A 7 10.17 -0.70 5.96
N LEU A 8 8.88 -0.80 5.66
CA LEU A 8 8.35 -1.87 4.81
C LEU A 8 8.80 -1.72 3.36
N GLN A 9 8.79 -0.51 2.79
CA GLN A 9 9.31 -0.26 1.43
C GLN A 9 10.80 -0.61 1.32
N SER A 10 11.59 -0.24 2.34
CA SER A 10 13.01 -0.58 2.41
C SER A 10 13.21 -2.10 2.47
N LYS A 11 12.48 -2.80 3.36
CA LYS A 11 12.52 -4.27 3.46
C LYS A 11 12.15 -4.97 2.16
N ILE A 12 11.10 -4.50 1.46
CA ILE A 12 10.69 -5.05 0.17
C ILE A 12 11.81 -4.86 -0.88
N THR A 13 12.41 -3.67 -0.92
CA THR A 13 13.50 -3.36 -1.86
C THR A 13 14.71 -4.25 -1.61
N THR A 14 15.18 -4.36 -0.37
CA THR A 14 16.30 -5.26 -0.01
C THR A 14 15.97 -6.71 -0.34
N ARG A 15 14.74 -7.17 -0.08
CA ARG A 15 14.33 -8.53 -0.42
C ARG A 15 14.32 -8.77 -1.92
N MET A 16 13.86 -7.81 -2.73
CA MET A 16 13.91 -7.90 -4.18
C MET A 16 15.35 -7.99 -4.69
N GLU A 17 16.27 -7.16 -4.19
CA GLU A 17 17.69 -7.20 -4.56
C GLU A 17 18.34 -8.55 -4.22
N HIS A 18 18.01 -9.14 -3.07
CA HIS A 18 18.47 -10.48 -2.72
C HIS A 18 17.92 -11.54 -3.67
N LEU A 19 16.63 -11.48 -3.98
CA LEU A 19 16.00 -12.42 -4.92
C LEU A 19 16.55 -12.28 -6.34
N GLU A 20 16.92 -11.07 -6.79
CA GLU A 20 17.57 -10.89 -8.08
C GLU A 20 18.93 -11.61 -8.13
N LYS A 21 19.74 -11.48 -7.08
CA LYS A 21 21.00 -12.24 -6.95
C LYS A 21 20.76 -13.76 -6.90
N ASP A 22 19.77 -14.20 -6.14
CA ASP A 22 19.40 -15.62 -6.04
C ASP A 22 18.93 -16.19 -7.39
N LYS A 23 18.27 -15.36 -8.21
CA LYS A 23 17.84 -15.74 -9.56
C LYS A 23 19.02 -15.97 -10.49
N ASP A 24 20.06 -15.14 -10.41
CA ASP A 24 21.27 -15.26 -11.24
C ASP A 24 22.07 -16.52 -10.90
N HIS A 25 21.99 -16.99 -9.65
CA HIS A 25 22.60 -18.22 -9.17
C HIS A 25 21.66 -19.43 -9.14
N ALA A 26 20.47 -19.33 -9.75
CA ALA A 26 19.47 -20.38 -9.68
C ALA A 26 19.95 -21.69 -10.34
N ALA A 27 19.83 -22.80 -9.62
CA ALA A 27 20.25 -24.12 -10.10
C ALA A 27 19.44 -24.68 -11.29
N SER A 28 18.31 -24.04 -11.65
CA SER A 28 17.49 -24.44 -12.80
C SER A 28 16.60 -23.30 -13.29
N THR A 29 16.16 -23.38 -14.54
CA THR A 29 15.18 -22.47 -15.15
C THR A 29 13.86 -22.43 -14.37
N SER A 30 13.42 -23.57 -13.82
CA SER A 30 12.20 -23.63 -13.00
C SER A 30 12.35 -22.84 -11.69
N ALA A 31 13.51 -22.95 -11.03
CA ALA A 31 13.82 -22.17 -9.84
C ALA A 31 13.90 -20.66 -10.16
N ALA A 32 14.59 -20.28 -11.23
CA ALA A 32 14.66 -18.89 -11.69
C ALA A 32 13.27 -18.30 -11.98
N ASN A 33 12.38 -19.07 -12.61
CA ASN A 33 11.01 -18.64 -12.88
C ASN A 33 10.17 -18.44 -11.61
N LYS A 34 10.34 -19.28 -10.58
CA LYS A 34 9.68 -19.09 -9.28
C LYS A 34 10.14 -17.80 -8.60
N ILE A 35 11.45 -17.56 -8.57
CA ILE A 35 12.04 -16.34 -8.01
C ILE A 35 11.54 -15.10 -8.76
N GLN A 36 11.49 -15.15 -10.10
CA GLN A 36 10.96 -14.05 -10.91
C GLN A 36 9.49 -13.73 -10.59
N LYS A 37 8.66 -14.73 -10.30
CA LYS A 37 7.27 -14.52 -9.86
C LYS A 37 7.20 -13.85 -8.49
N GLU A 38 8.08 -14.23 -7.56
CA GLU A 38 8.15 -13.60 -6.24
C GLU A 38 8.58 -12.13 -6.33
N ILE A 39 9.61 -11.83 -7.13
CA ILE A 39 10.03 -10.45 -7.44
C ILE A 39 8.85 -9.65 -8.02
N GLY A 40 8.11 -10.24 -8.97
CA GLY A 40 6.93 -9.61 -9.55
C GLY A 40 5.83 -9.31 -8.52
N ARG A 41 5.61 -10.21 -7.55
CA ARG A 41 4.67 -9.97 -6.44
C ARG A 41 5.14 -8.81 -5.54
N LEU A 42 6.40 -8.83 -5.13
CA LEU A 42 6.98 -7.78 -4.28
C LEU A 42 6.96 -6.42 -4.96
N ARG A 43 7.19 -6.36 -6.27
CA ARG A 43 7.07 -5.14 -7.07
C ARG A 43 5.67 -4.55 -7.03
N LYS A 44 4.63 -5.38 -7.22
CA LYS A 44 3.23 -4.93 -7.10
C LYS A 44 2.93 -4.38 -5.71
N GLN A 45 3.39 -5.07 -4.66
CA GLN A 45 3.22 -4.59 -3.28
C GLN A 45 3.92 -3.25 -3.06
N LYS A 46 5.13 -3.05 -3.61
CA LYS A 46 5.83 -1.76 -3.54
C LYS A 46 5.05 -0.65 -4.26
N GLU A 47 4.53 -0.93 -5.45
CA GLU A 47 3.71 0.01 -6.22
C GLU A 47 2.42 0.39 -5.46
N GLU A 48 1.76 -0.56 -4.80
CA GLU A 48 0.59 -0.30 -3.96
C GLU A 48 0.92 0.64 -2.79
N ILE A 49 2.05 0.42 -2.09
CA ILE A 49 2.46 1.31 -0.99
C ILE A 49 2.77 2.72 -1.49
N LEU A 50 3.44 2.86 -2.64
CA LEU A 50 3.73 4.17 -3.23
C LEU A 50 2.46 4.92 -3.61
N LYS A 51 1.50 4.23 -4.22
CA LYS A 51 0.19 4.82 -4.57
C LYS A 51 -0.58 5.24 -3.31
N PHE A 52 -0.53 4.43 -2.26
CA PHE A 52 -1.15 4.78 -0.98
C PHE A 52 -0.51 6.03 -0.37
N ASP A 53 0.82 6.15 -0.43
CA ASP A 53 1.56 7.31 0.05
C ASP A 53 1.18 8.60 -0.68
N GLU A 54 1.10 8.55 -2.02
CA GLU A 54 0.62 9.66 -2.84
C GLU A 54 -0.80 10.09 -2.46
N ASN A 55 -1.72 9.14 -2.34
CA ASN A 55 -3.08 9.41 -1.91
C ASN A 55 -3.11 10.02 -0.51
N LEU A 56 -2.37 9.45 0.44
CA LEU A 56 -2.30 9.94 1.81
C LEU A 56 -1.79 11.39 1.86
N HIS A 57 -0.75 11.70 1.09
CA HIS A 57 -0.23 13.05 0.94
C HIS A 57 -1.27 14.00 0.36
N HIS A 58 -1.95 13.61 -0.72
CA HIS A 58 -3.00 14.41 -1.33
C HIS A 58 -4.14 14.76 -0.36
N TYR A 59 -4.60 13.79 0.44
CA TYR A 59 -5.64 14.05 1.47
C TYR A 59 -5.11 14.85 2.66
N ALA A 60 -3.82 14.70 3.02
CA ALA A 60 -3.19 15.52 4.06
C ALA A 60 -3.11 17.00 3.64
N ASP A 61 -2.74 17.27 2.38
CA ASP A 61 -2.63 18.63 1.83
C ASP A 61 -3.97 19.34 1.76
N LYS A 62 -5.08 18.61 1.60
CA LYS A 62 -6.45 19.14 1.67
C LYS A 62 -6.80 19.70 3.04
N LYS A 63 -6.06 19.36 4.11
CA LYS A 63 -6.32 19.80 5.50
C LYS A 63 -7.80 19.69 5.87
N ILE A 64 -8.38 18.51 5.64
CA ILE A 64 -9.81 18.26 5.85
C ILE A 64 -10.19 18.60 7.29
N SER A 65 -11.13 19.53 7.45
CA SER A 65 -11.70 19.85 8.75
C SER A 65 -12.68 18.77 9.19
N LEU A 66 -12.52 18.31 10.43
CA LEU A 66 -13.40 17.32 11.06
C LEU A 66 -14.20 18.02 12.16
N ASP A 67 -15.51 18.10 11.95
CA ASP A 67 -16.45 18.44 13.01
C ASP A 67 -16.82 17.15 13.74
N LEU A 68 -16.62 17.08 15.04
CA LEU A 68 -16.89 15.86 15.81
C LEU A 68 -18.40 15.61 15.98
N ASP A 69 -19.22 16.65 15.84
CA ASP A 69 -20.67 16.56 15.94
C ASP A 69 -21.30 15.88 14.71
N ASP A 70 -20.62 15.91 13.55
CA ASP A 70 -21.01 15.18 12.32
C ASP A 70 -21.02 13.64 12.52
N GLY A 71 -20.27 13.15 13.52
CA GLY A 71 -20.15 11.73 13.82
C GLY A 71 -19.28 10.91 12.85
N VAL A 72 -19.05 9.64 13.22
CA VAL A 72 -18.04 8.79 12.57
C VAL A 72 -18.33 8.51 11.10
N LYS A 73 -19.59 8.27 10.72
CA LYS A 73 -19.95 7.94 9.33
C LYS A 73 -19.68 9.09 8.37
N VAL A 74 -20.09 10.29 8.74
CA VAL A 74 -19.92 11.49 7.91
C VAL A 74 -18.44 11.82 7.79
N ASN A 75 -17.69 11.79 8.90
CA ASN A 75 -16.26 12.05 8.89
C ASN A 75 -15.45 10.99 8.13
N TYR A 76 -15.80 9.71 8.21
CA TYR A 76 -15.16 8.66 7.40
C TYR A 76 -15.35 8.89 5.90
N GLY A 77 -16.54 9.34 5.48
CA GLY A 77 -16.84 9.66 4.09
C GLY A 77 -15.98 10.78 3.51
N LYS A 78 -15.46 11.69 4.34
CA LYS A 78 -14.60 12.81 3.91
C LYS A 78 -13.25 12.34 3.35
N PHE A 79 -12.80 11.14 3.72
CA PHE A 79 -11.54 10.55 3.25
C PHE A 79 -11.69 9.71 1.97
N GLY A 80 -12.87 9.68 1.34
CA GLY A 80 -13.09 9.07 0.04
C GLY A 80 -12.68 7.59 -0.03
N ASP A 81 -11.65 7.29 -0.83
CA ASP A 81 -11.08 5.96 -1.04
C ASP A 81 -9.77 5.71 -0.26
N LEU A 82 -9.32 6.68 0.55
CA LEU A 82 -8.08 6.56 1.30
C LEU A 82 -8.15 5.50 2.39
N LEU A 83 -9.27 5.44 3.10
CA LEU A 83 -9.43 4.54 4.24
C LEU A 83 -9.93 3.18 3.77
N ALA A 84 -9.45 2.13 4.41
CA ALA A 84 -10.02 0.80 4.23
C ALA A 84 -11.48 0.80 4.69
N GLU A 85 -12.32 0.01 4.02
CA GLU A 85 -13.68 -0.29 4.46
C GLU A 85 -14.63 0.93 4.58
N VAL A 86 -14.35 2.05 3.90
CA VAL A 86 -15.23 3.25 3.93
C VAL A 86 -16.68 2.88 3.65
N LYS A 87 -16.94 2.01 2.67
CA LYS A 87 -18.30 1.56 2.35
C LYS A 87 -18.99 0.80 3.50
N ALA A 88 -18.23 0.04 4.30
CA ALA A 88 -18.79 -0.66 5.46
C ALA A 88 -19.12 0.33 6.58
N VAL A 89 -18.31 1.38 6.75
CA VAL A 89 -18.54 2.41 7.77
C VAL A 89 -19.65 3.38 7.36
N THR A 90 -19.65 3.88 6.12
CA THR A 90 -20.62 4.88 5.63
C THR A 90 -21.96 4.28 5.20
N GLY A 91 -22.03 2.97 4.96
CA GLY A 91 -23.19 2.30 4.37
C GLY A 91 -23.36 2.61 2.87
N LYS A 92 -24.33 1.93 2.23
CA LYS A 92 -24.76 2.28 0.87
C LYS A 92 -25.50 3.62 0.92
N LYS A 93 -25.15 4.57 0.04
CA LYS A 93 -26.02 5.73 -0.22
C LYS A 93 -27.37 5.18 -0.66
N GLN A 94 -28.42 5.49 0.12
CA GLN A 94 -29.81 5.31 -0.30
C GLN A 94 -30.10 6.27 -1.46
#